data_AF-A0A3L7PFD6-F1
#
_entry.id   AF-A0A3L7PFD6-F1
#
_cell.length_a   1.000
_cell.length_b   1.000
_cell.length_c   1.000
_cell.angle_alpha   90.00
_cell.angle_beta   90.00
_cell.angle_gamma   90.00
#
_symmetry.space_group_name_H-M   'P 1'
#
loop_
_entity.id
_entity.type
_entity.pdbx_description
1 polymer ?
#
loop_
_entity_poly.entity_id
_entity_poly.type
_entity_poly.pdbx_seq_one_letter_code
_entity_poly.pdbx_strand_id
1 'polypeptide(L)'
;MSSISELPGVPERSVPGDRVRSGTVSLDPKLMDIQMSRMVKFLVCVAAVAACCEVEAGGRSFTRQSSRAQSSSGSHGHFVGLPGNSFEGVGVGSSPREAINNACQPGGSRRMVSKSVTRGANGQYYASVLYK
;
A
#
# COMPACT_ATOMS: atom_id res chain seq x y z
N MET A 1 -67.63 -33.68 47.14
CA MET A 1 -67.58 -32.73 46.01
C MET A 1 -67.72 -33.54 44.73
N SER A 2 -68.73 -33.15 43.96
CA SER A 2 -69.20 -33.48 42.60
C SER A 2 -68.16 -33.99 41.59
N SER A 3 -68.45 -34.60 40.43
CA SER A 3 -69.56 -35.33 39.79
C SER A 3 -69.12 -35.47 38.31
N ILE A 4 -69.08 -36.70 37.77
CA ILE A 4 -69.34 -37.18 36.39
C ILE A 4 -68.94 -36.31 35.17
N SER A 5 -68.23 -36.87 34.17
CA SER A 5 -68.71 -37.08 32.76
C SER A 5 -67.60 -37.32 31.73
N GLU A 6 -67.92 -38.15 30.72
CA GLU A 6 -67.09 -38.70 29.64
C GLU A 6 -66.70 -37.72 28.50
N LEU A 7 -65.53 -38.00 27.87
CA LEU A 7 -65.05 -37.87 26.46
C LEU A 7 -65.37 -36.60 25.62
N PRO A 8 -64.39 -36.06 24.85
CA PRO A 8 -64.15 -36.57 23.48
C PRO A 8 -62.68 -36.52 23.00
N GLY A 9 -62.42 -37.22 21.88
CA GLY A 9 -61.10 -37.36 21.27
C GLY A 9 -60.43 -36.06 20.83
N VAL A 10 -59.10 -36.08 20.84
CA VAL A 10 -58.26 -35.02 20.25
C VAL A 10 -57.17 -35.70 19.40
N PRO A 11 -56.91 -35.19 18.19
CA PRO A 11 -56.26 -35.94 17.12
C PRO A 11 -54.76 -36.13 17.38
N GLU A 12 -54.19 -37.18 16.78
CA GLU A 12 -52.74 -37.34 16.65
C GLU A 12 -52.12 -36.03 16.18
N ARG A 13 -51.16 -35.54 16.97
CA ARG A 13 -50.24 -34.49 16.54
C ARG A 13 -49.44 -35.04 15.36
N SER A 14 -49.87 -34.72 14.15
CA SER A 14 -48.96 -34.63 13.01
C SER A 14 -47.94 -33.55 13.35
N VAL A 15 -46.77 -33.95 13.83
CA VAL A 15 -45.59 -33.09 13.87
C VAL A 15 -45.41 -32.59 12.43
N PRO A 16 -45.51 -31.29 12.13
CA PRO A 16 -45.11 -30.80 10.83
C PRO A 16 -43.62 -31.03 10.74
N GLY A 17 -43.26 -32.06 9.99
CA GLY A 17 -41.89 -32.43 9.71
C GLY A 17 -41.11 -31.22 9.21
N ASP A 18 -39.82 -31.26 9.51
CA ASP A 18 -38.78 -30.41 8.97
C ASP A 18 -39.08 -30.01 7.52
N ARG A 19 -39.68 -28.83 7.33
CA ARG A 19 -39.51 -28.07 6.11
C ARG A 19 -38.36 -27.12 6.34
N VAL A 20 -37.15 -27.67 6.35
CA VAL A 20 -35.99 -26.94 5.87
C VAL A 20 -36.28 -26.69 4.39
N ARG A 21 -36.95 -25.56 4.11
CA ARG A 21 -37.08 -25.06 2.75
C ARG A 21 -35.66 -24.71 2.33
N SER A 22 -35.02 -25.61 1.60
CA SER A 22 -33.75 -25.36 0.95
C SER A 22 -33.99 -24.26 -0.08
N GLY A 23 -33.91 -23.01 0.37
CA GLY A 23 -33.93 -21.84 -0.48
C GLY A 23 -32.61 -21.82 -1.22
N THR A 24 -32.60 -22.38 -2.43
CA THR A 24 -31.55 -22.03 -3.39
C THR A 24 -31.68 -20.53 -3.62
N VAL A 25 -30.78 -19.75 -3.03
CA VAL A 25 -30.62 -18.35 -3.38
C VAL A 25 -30.22 -18.34 -4.85
N SER A 26 -31.19 -18.12 -5.73
CA SER A 26 -30.91 -17.89 -7.14
C SER A 26 -30.28 -16.52 -7.23
N LEU A 27 -28.95 -16.51 -7.25
CA LEU A 27 -28.18 -15.29 -7.44
C LEU A 27 -28.32 -14.92 -8.92
N ASP A 28 -28.98 -13.79 -9.19
CA ASP A 28 -29.13 -13.27 -10.55
C ASP A 28 -27.74 -13.16 -11.18
N PRO A 29 -27.45 -13.89 -12.29
CA PRO A 29 -26.16 -13.87 -12.95
C PRO A 29 -25.68 -12.45 -13.29
N LYS A 30 -26.62 -11.54 -13.60
CA LYS A 30 -26.29 -10.13 -13.88
C LYS A 30 -25.83 -9.40 -12.62
N LEU A 31 -26.41 -9.74 -11.46
CA LEU A 31 -25.99 -9.18 -10.18
C LEU A 31 -24.60 -9.69 -9.80
N MET A 32 -24.31 -10.97 -10.05
CA MET A 32 -22.99 -11.57 -9.86
C MET A 32 -21.96 -10.93 -10.79
N ASP A 33 -22.27 -10.70 -12.06
CA ASP A 33 -21.37 -10.04 -13.02
C ASP A 33 -21.07 -8.59 -12.62
N ILE A 34 -22.08 -7.84 -12.17
CA ILE A 34 -21.89 -6.46 -11.69
C ILE A 34 -21.03 -6.45 -10.42
N GLN A 35 -21.28 -7.37 -9.48
CA GLN A 35 -20.49 -7.50 -8.25
C GLN A 35 -19.04 -7.90 -8.54
N MET A 36 -18.84 -8.91 -9.40
CA MET A 36 -17.51 -9.37 -9.82
C MET A 36 -16.76 -8.28 -10.59
N SER A 37 -17.42 -7.54 -11.49
CA SER A 37 -16.81 -6.41 -12.20
C SER A 37 -16.36 -5.31 -11.23
N ARG A 38 -17.18 -4.99 -10.22
CA ARG A 38 -16.83 -4.02 -9.18
C ARG A 38 -15.67 -4.50 -8.31
N MET A 39 -15.68 -5.78 -7.92
CA MET A 39 -14.59 -6.39 -7.14
C MET A 39 -13.27 -6.40 -7.91
N VAL A 40 -13.28 -6.78 -9.19
CA VAL A 40 -12.08 -6.77 -10.04
C VAL A 40 -11.52 -5.36 -10.16
N LYS A 41 -12.36 -4.35 -10.44
CA LYS A 41 -11.93 -2.95 -10.49
C LYS A 41 -11.34 -2.48 -9.18
N PHE A 42 -11.97 -2.82 -8.06
CA PHE A 42 -11.47 -2.50 -6.73
C PHE A 42 -10.09 -3.13 -6.46
N LEU A 43 -9.92 -4.41 -6.77
CA LEU A 43 -8.64 -5.12 -6.62
C LEU A 43 -7.54 -4.51 -7.49
N VAL A 44 -7.84 -4.14 -8.73
CA VAL A 44 -6.89 -3.43 -9.61
C VAL A 44 -6.48 -2.09 -9.01
N CYS A 45 -7.43 -1.31 -8.49
CA CYS A 45 -7.12 -0.04 -7.82
C CYS A 45 -6.24 -0.23 -6.59
N VAL A 46 -6.54 -1.22 -5.74
CA VAL A 46 -5.74 -1.52 -4.54
C VAL A 46 -4.32 -1.96 -4.93
N ALA A 47 -4.19 -2.83 -5.94
CA ALA A 47 -2.88 -3.26 -6.44
C ALA A 47 -2.07 -2.09 -7.01
N ALA A 48 -2.71 -1.18 -7.76
CA ALA A 48 -2.06 0.02 -8.28
C ALA A 48 -1.58 0.96 -7.15
N VAL A 49 -2.39 1.16 -6.10
CA VAL A 49 -2.00 1.96 -4.93
C VAL A 49 -0.83 1.31 -4.19
N ALA A 50 -0.88 -0.01 -3.96
CA ALA A 50 0.20 -0.74 -3.30
C ALA A 50 1.52 -0.61 -4.08
N ALA A 51 1.50 -0.79 -5.40
CA ALA A 51 2.66 -0.62 -6.25
C ALA A 51 3.23 0.82 -6.20
N CYS A 52 2.37 1.84 -6.17
CA CYS A 52 2.80 3.23 -6.00
C CYS A 52 3.48 3.45 -4.64
N CYS A 53 2.91 2.92 -3.55
CA CYS A 53 3.48 3.04 -2.22
C CYS A 53 4.85 2.36 -2.09
N GLU A 54 5.04 1.19 -2.73
CA GLU A 54 6.34 0.49 -2.74
C GLU A 54 7.42 1.30 -3.48
N VAL A 55 7.08 1.94 -4.59
CA VAL A 55 8.01 2.79 -5.34
C VAL A 55 8.43 4.02 -4.52
N GLU A 56 7.49 4.65 -3.82
CA GLU A 56 7.80 5.78 -2.94
C GLU A 56 8.64 5.35 -1.72
N ALA A 57 8.31 4.22 -1.11
CA ALA A 57 9.07 3.67 0.00
C ALA A 57 10.51 3.33 -0.41
N GLY A 58 10.69 2.71 -1.58
CA GLY A 58 12.00 2.39 -2.16
C GLY A 58 12.84 3.63 -2.46
N GLY A 59 12.23 4.70 -2.99
CA GLY A 59 12.95 5.97 -3.24
C GLY A 59 13.37 6.68 -1.95
N ARG A 60 12.56 6.59 -0.88
CA ARG A 60 12.87 7.18 0.42
C ARG A 60 13.94 6.40 1.19
N SER A 61 13.91 5.06 1.12
CA SER A 61 14.92 4.21 1.74
C SER A 61 16.28 4.41 1.06
N PHE A 62 16.31 4.43 -0.28
CA PHE A 62 17.51 4.67 -1.06
C PHE A 62 18.21 5.98 -0.71
N THR A 63 17.51 7.10 -0.85
CA THR A 63 18.10 8.43 -0.59
C THR A 63 18.62 8.53 0.85
N ARG A 64 17.85 8.05 1.84
CA ARG A 64 18.30 8.05 3.25
C ARG A 64 19.54 7.20 3.48
N GLN A 65 19.61 6.01 2.88
CA GLN A 65 20.77 5.13 2.99
C GLN A 65 22.01 5.81 2.40
N SER A 66 21.88 6.37 1.19
CA SER A 66 22.97 7.07 0.51
C SER A 66 23.49 8.27 1.32
N SER A 67 22.59 9.19 1.73
CA SER A 67 23.02 10.37 2.51
C SER A 67 23.69 9.99 3.83
N ARG A 68 23.23 8.92 4.49
CA ARG A 68 23.84 8.40 5.72
C ARG A 68 25.22 7.79 5.47
N ALA A 69 25.36 6.96 4.44
CA ALA A 69 26.63 6.35 4.08
C ALA A 69 27.69 7.41 3.69
N GLN A 70 27.30 8.43 2.95
CA GLN A 70 28.17 9.55 2.60
C GLN A 70 28.56 10.37 3.85
N SER A 71 27.59 10.69 4.71
CA SER A 71 27.85 11.45 5.95
C SER A 71 28.73 10.73 6.97
N SER A 72 28.71 9.40 6.98
CA SER A 72 29.50 8.57 7.91
C SER A 72 30.93 8.34 7.40
N SER A 73 31.11 8.25 6.08
CA SER A 73 32.42 8.12 5.45
C SER A 73 33.12 9.46 5.21
N GLY A 74 32.38 10.57 5.18
CA GLY A 74 32.89 11.87 4.75
C GLY A 74 33.18 11.96 3.25
N SER A 75 32.80 10.93 2.49
CA SER A 75 33.03 10.81 1.05
C SER A 75 31.76 11.09 0.27
N HIS A 76 31.92 11.61 -0.95
CA HIS A 76 30.82 11.96 -1.83
C HIS A 76 30.92 11.19 -3.13
N GLY A 77 29.83 10.53 -3.50
CA GLY A 77 29.79 9.69 -4.70
C GLY A 77 28.42 9.08 -4.90
N HIS A 78 28.11 8.78 -6.16
CA HIS A 78 26.86 8.11 -6.51
C HIS A 78 26.81 6.70 -5.93
N PHE A 79 25.72 6.37 -5.27
CA PHE A 79 25.40 5.02 -4.85
C PHE A 79 25.04 4.18 -6.08
N VAL A 80 25.85 3.15 -6.36
CA VAL A 80 25.64 2.23 -7.48
C VAL A 80 24.55 1.23 -7.09
N GLY A 81 23.43 1.22 -7.81
CA GLY A 81 22.30 0.31 -7.53
C GLY A 81 20.90 0.88 -7.79
N LEU A 82 20.79 1.87 -8.68
CA LEU A 82 19.51 2.50 -8.99
C LEU A 82 18.66 1.63 -9.93
N PRO A 83 17.33 1.53 -9.71
CA PRO A 83 16.43 0.91 -10.68
C PRO A 83 16.43 1.70 -12.00
N GLY A 84 16.29 0.98 -13.13
CA GLY A 84 16.47 1.50 -14.50
C GLY A 84 15.78 2.84 -14.78
N ASN A 85 16.49 3.72 -15.50
CA ASN A 85 16.14 5.11 -15.82
C ASN A 85 16.08 6.10 -14.63
N SER A 86 16.48 5.69 -13.43
CA SER A 86 16.64 6.62 -12.29
C SER A 86 18.05 7.19 -12.25
N PHE A 87 18.18 8.42 -11.75
CA PHE A 87 19.47 9.07 -11.52
C PHE A 87 19.54 9.57 -10.08
N GLU A 88 20.66 9.38 -9.42
CA GLU A 88 20.91 9.96 -8.11
C GLU A 88 21.73 11.23 -8.27
N GLY A 89 21.20 12.35 -7.76
CA GLY A 89 21.98 13.53 -7.47
C GLY A 89 22.60 13.46 -6.07
N VAL A 90 23.91 13.65 -5.98
CA VAL A 90 24.63 13.76 -4.70
C VAL A 90 25.18 15.17 -4.56
N GLY A 91 25.09 15.73 -3.36
CA GLY A 91 25.48 17.11 -3.10
C GLY A 91 25.92 17.34 -1.66
N VAL A 92 26.71 18.41 -1.46
CA VAL A 92 27.34 18.75 -0.19
C VAL A 92 27.12 20.22 0.08
N GLY A 93 26.94 20.62 1.33
CA GLY A 93 26.93 22.03 1.68
C GLY A 93 27.01 22.28 3.17
N SER A 94 27.17 23.56 3.51
CA SER A 94 27.16 24.06 4.90
C SER A 94 25.76 24.09 5.52
N SER A 95 24.72 23.93 4.70
CA SER A 95 23.32 23.83 5.13
C SER A 95 22.56 22.74 4.38
N PRO A 96 21.42 22.26 4.91
CA PRO A 96 20.60 21.28 4.19
C PRO A 96 20.13 21.75 2.82
N ARG A 97 19.81 23.05 2.69
CA ARG A 97 19.33 23.64 1.45
C ARG A 97 20.44 23.74 0.41
N GLU A 98 21.62 24.17 0.83
CA GLU A 98 22.80 24.24 -0.02
C GLU A 98 23.19 22.84 -0.53
N ALA A 99 23.21 21.83 0.34
CA ALA A 99 23.53 20.47 -0.06
C ALA A 99 22.58 19.93 -1.15
N ILE A 100 21.28 20.22 -1.06
CA ILE A 100 20.30 19.84 -2.09
C ILE A 100 20.53 20.63 -3.39
N ASN A 101 20.82 21.93 -3.31
CA ASN A 101 21.06 22.76 -4.49
C ASN A 101 22.36 22.36 -5.22
N ASN A 102 23.36 21.91 -4.47
CA ASN A 102 24.61 21.40 -5.00
C ASN A 102 24.50 19.96 -5.52
N ALA A 103 23.37 19.29 -5.34
CA ALA A 103 23.18 17.95 -5.85
C ALA A 103 23.21 17.96 -7.38
N CYS A 104 24.08 17.14 -7.96
CA CYS A 104 24.18 17.04 -9.41
C CYS A 104 22.83 16.63 -10.01
N GLN A 105 22.47 17.24 -11.14
CA GLN A 105 21.21 16.99 -11.81
C GLN A 105 21.45 16.22 -13.11
N PRO A 106 20.59 15.25 -13.47
CA PRO A 106 20.68 14.64 -14.78
C PRO A 106 20.29 15.68 -15.83
N GLY A 107 21.04 15.76 -16.94
CA GLY A 107 20.58 16.50 -18.11
C GLY A 107 19.27 15.89 -18.64
N GLY A 108 18.22 16.70 -18.80
CA GLY A 108 16.92 16.27 -19.34
C GLY A 108 15.71 16.59 -18.45
N SER A 109 14.55 16.03 -18.81
CA SER A 109 13.23 16.30 -18.19
C SER A 109 12.92 15.45 -16.93
N ARG A 110 13.93 14.83 -16.31
CA ARG A 110 13.72 14.00 -15.10
C ARG A 110 13.37 14.89 -13.92
N ARG A 111 12.37 14.49 -13.14
CA ARG A 111 11.92 15.24 -11.97
C ARG A 111 12.44 14.61 -10.69
N MET A 112 12.63 15.46 -9.68
CA MET A 112 12.93 15.00 -8.33
C MET A 112 11.74 14.23 -7.75
N VAL A 113 11.95 12.98 -7.36
CA VAL A 113 10.91 12.12 -6.77
C VAL A 113 11.20 11.73 -5.32
N SER A 114 12.45 11.87 -4.86
CA SER A 114 12.81 11.68 -3.44
C SER A 114 14.06 12.48 -3.10
N LYS A 115 14.20 12.86 -1.83
CA LYS A 115 15.41 13.51 -1.32
C LYS A 115 15.64 13.20 0.15
N SER A 116 16.90 13.21 0.56
CA SER A 116 17.33 13.10 1.93
C SER A 116 18.51 14.03 2.16
N VAL A 117 18.70 14.43 3.42
CA VAL A 117 19.91 15.13 3.87
C VAL A 117 20.32 14.52 5.19
N THR A 118 21.62 14.27 5.38
CA THR A 118 22.19 13.85 6.66
C THR A 118 23.38 14.73 7.01
N ARG A 119 23.49 15.11 8.28
CA ARG A 119 24.63 15.90 8.78
C ARG A 119 25.78 14.96 9.13
N GLY A 120 26.95 15.20 8.56
CA GLY A 120 28.17 14.47 8.91
C GLY A 120 28.83 15.02 10.18
N ALA A 121 29.71 14.22 10.78
CA ALA A 121 30.49 14.61 11.96
C ALA A 121 31.42 15.81 11.69
N ASN A 122 31.82 16.01 10.43
CA ASN A 122 32.61 17.16 9.98
C ASN A 122 31.80 18.46 9.83
N GLY A 123 30.55 18.50 10.30
CA GLY A 123 29.69 19.68 10.27
C GLY A 123 29.01 19.95 8.91
N GLN A 124 29.39 19.22 7.86
CA GLN A 124 28.81 19.32 6.52
C GLN A 124 27.47 18.58 6.40
N TYR A 125 26.65 18.96 5.43
CA TYR A 125 25.41 18.30 5.07
C TYR A 125 25.57 17.56 3.74
N TYR A 126 25.12 16.31 3.72
CA TYR A 126 25.22 15.38 2.60
C TYR A 126 23.81 15.13 2.09
N ALA A 127 23.54 15.49 0.84
CA ALA A 127 22.26 15.30 0.18
C ALA A 127 22.33 14.14 -0.81
N SER A 128 21.24 13.35 -0.84
CA SER A 128 20.96 12.40 -1.91
C SER A 128 19.57 12.70 -2.47
N VAL A 129 19.46 12.80 -3.79
CA VAL A 129 18.26 13.18 -4.52
C VAL A 129 17.99 12.15 -5.60
N LEU A 130 16.80 11.57 -5.62
CA LEU A 130 16.40 10.64 -6.68
C LEU A 130 15.63 11.38 -7.76
N TYR A 131 16.08 11.24 -9.01
CA TYR A 131 15.43 11.74 -10.21
C TYR A 131 14.87 10.57 -11.04
N LYS A 132 13.65 10.72 -11.54
CA LYS A 132 12.98 9.79 -12.46
C LYS A 132 12.26 10.55 -13.57
#